data_AF-A0A9N8KLT4-F1
#
_entry.id   AF-A0A9N8KLT4-F1
#
_cell.length_a   1.000
_cell.length_b   1.000
_cell.length_c   1.000
_cell.angle_alpha   90.00
_cell.angle_beta   90.00
_cell.angle_gamma   90.00
#
_symmetry.space_group_name_H-M   'P 1'
#
loop_
_entity.id
_entity.type
_entity.pdbx_description
1 polymer ?
#
loop_
_entity_poly.entity_id
_entity_poly.type
_entity_poly.pdbx_seq_one_letter_code
_entity_poly.pdbx_strand_id
1 'polypeptide(L)'
;MAGVPQTTQDTSPISRETAAYNVLHMRRLLETTNILAEEAVGMSEDEQAAVNDSFLPLYRAIVALARSNLGLSSSDAQPLAPSFALDMGVIGPLYEVARHCRDPGLRRNIVHTLKLSNRQEGLLNSSTYAKIVETIIEIEETGLTEVKSSQDIPLRSRISQHCLSFDLQRFKHTISYKPLFGDSNEFLHREIPLP
;
A
#
# COMPACT_ATOMS: atom_id res chain seq x y z
N MET A 1 45.65 -19.91 1.97
CA MET A 1 44.97 -18.60 1.94
C MET A 1 44.34 -18.43 0.56
N ALA A 2 43.21 -19.11 0.30
CA ALA A 2 42.51 -19.03 -0.97
C ALA A 2 41.37 -18.02 -0.82
N GLY A 3 41.43 -16.94 -1.59
CA GLY A 3 40.45 -15.85 -1.58
C GLY A 3 39.08 -16.35 -2.05
N VAL A 4 38.06 -16.10 -1.23
CA VAL A 4 36.66 -16.28 -1.59
C VAL A 4 36.31 -15.22 -2.65
N PRO A 5 35.70 -15.59 -3.80
CA PRO A 5 35.23 -14.60 -4.75
C PRO A 5 34.04 -13.86 -4.14
N GLN A 6 34.22 -12.58 -3.85
CA GLN A 6 33.11 -11.69 -3.52
C GLN A 6 32.26 -11.53 -4.78
N THR A 7 31.06 -12.11 -4.77
CA THR A 7 30.06 -11.89 -5.81
C THR A 7 29.51 -10.49 -5.62
N THR A 8 30.10 -9.51 -6.29
CA THR A 8 29.52 -8.18 -6.43
C THR A 8 28.21 -8.33 -7.20
N GLN A 9 27.08 -8.28 -6.50
CA GLN A 9 25.78 -8.12 -7.13
C GLN A 9 25.80 -6.78 -7.85
N ASP A 10 25.90 -6.84 -9.17
CA ASP A 10 25.80 -5.70 -10.07
C ASP A 10 24.34 -5.25 -10.09
N THR A 11 23.92 -4.47 -9.09
CA THR A 11 22.60 -3.80 -9.08
C THR A 11 22.65 -2.60 -10.00
N SER A 12 22.80 -2.86 -11.31
CA SER A 12 22.61 -1.82 -12.32
C SER A 12 21.19 -1.26 -12.17
N PRO A 13 21.01 0.07 -12.09
CA PRO A 13 19.68 0.66 -11.98
C PRO A 13 18.84 0.24 -13.19
N ILE A 14 17.58 -0.10 -12.93
CA ILE A 14 16.63 -0.48 -13.97
C ILE A 14 16.56 0.64 -15.02
N SER A 15 16.54 0.27 -16.30
CA SER A 15 16.38 1.23 -17.39
C SER A 15 15.14 2.09 -17.16
N ARG A 16 15.24 3.39 -17.46
CA ARG A 16 14.13 4.33 -17.33
C ARG A 16 12.87 3.85 -18.06
N GLU A 17 13.04 3.20 -19.21
CA GLU A 17 11.94 2.64 -20.00
C GLU A 17 11.23 1.50 -19.26
N THR A 18 12.00 0.58 -18.65
CA THR A 18 11.47 -0.51 -17.84
C THR A 18 10.79 0.02 -16.58
N ALA A 19 11.37 1.01 -15.92
CA ALA A 19 10.76 1.64 -14.75
C ALA A 19 9.42 2.30 -15.10
N ALA A 20 9.35 3.01 -16.23
CA ALA A 20 8.12 3.61 -16.75
C ALA A 20 7.08 2.55 -17.14
N TYR A 21 7.51 1.48 -17.82
CA TYR A 21 6.65 0.33 -18.14
C TYR A 21 6.04 -0.28 -16.88
N ASN A 22 6.85 -0.53 -15.85
CA ASN A 22 6.38 -1.09 -14.58
C ASN A 22 5.36 -0.17 -13.91
N VAL A 23 5.56 1.16 -13.92
CA VAL A 23 4.57 2.13 -13.37
C VAL A 23 3.25 2.05 -14.14
N LEU A 24 3.29 2.04 -15.47
CA LEU A 24 2.09 1.89 -16.29
C LEU A 24 1.40 0.55 -16.04
N HIS A 25 2.19 -0.52 -15.87
CA HIS A 25 1.66 -1.85 -15.61
C HIS A 25 0.98 -1.92 -14.23
N MET A 26 1.61 -1.36 -13.18
CA MET A 26 1.01 -1.26 -11.86
C MET A 26 -0.33 -0.53 -11.89
N ARG A 27 -0.39 0.62 -12.57
CA ARG A 27 -1.65 1.38 -12.74
C ARG A 27 -2.71 0.58 -13.48
N ARG A 28 -2.35 -0.06 -14.59
CA ARG A 28 -3.27 -0.91 -15.35
C ARG A 28 -3.88 -2.00 -14.46
N LEU A 29 -3.07 -2.66 -13.63
CA LEU A 29 -3.55 -3.69 -12.72
C LEU A 29 -4.51 -3.11 -11.68
N LEU A 30 -4.21 -1.94 -11.10
CA LEU A 30 -5.09 -1.25 -10.16
C LEU A 30 -6.43 -0.87 -10.78
N GLU A 31 -6.42 -0.23 -11.95
CA GLU A 31 -7.68 0.16 -12.61
C GLU A 31 -8.50 -1.07 -12.99
N THR A 32 -7.85 -2.17 -13.38
CA THR A 32 -8.55 -3.44 -13.61
C THR A 32 -9.25 -3.92 -12.35
N THR A 33 -8.58 -3.87 -11.18
CA THR A 33 -9.23 -4.25 -9.91
C THR A 33 -10.35 -3.30 -9.51
N ASN A 34 -10.22 -2.00 -9.81
CA ASN A 34 -11.25 -1.00 -9.53
C ASN A 34 -12.51 -1.25 -10.36
N ILE A 35 -12.37 -1.44 -11.67
CA ILE A 35 -13.49 -1.73 -12.58
C ILE A 35 -14.22 -3.00 -12.14
N LEU A 36 -13.49 -4.07 -11.87
CA LEU A 36 -14.08 -5.34 -11.42
C LEU A 36 -14.75 -5.20 -10.03
N ALA A 37 -14.23 -4.35 -9.15
CA ALA A 37 -14.86 -4.05 -7.87
C ALA A 37 -16.13 -3.21 -8.00
N GLU A 38 -16.19 -2.30 -8.99
CA GLU A 38 -17.38 -1.51 -9.31
C GLU A 38 -18.52 -2.36 -9.86
N GLU A 39 -18.22 -3.36 -10.68
CA GLU A 39 -19.20 -4.33 -11.17
C GLU A 39 -19.87 -5.11 -10.01
N ALA A 40 -19.15 -5.30 -8.91
CA ALA A 40 -19.65 -5.98 -7.72
C ALA A 40 -20.49 -5.07 -6.78
N VAL A 41 -20.65 -3.78 -7.05
CA VAL A 41 -21.41 -2.84 -6.17
C VAL A 41 -22.90 -3.20 -6.07
N GLY A 42 -23.45 -3.89 -7.06
CA GLY A 42 -24.83 -4.38 -7.02
C GLY A 42 -25.03 -5.67 -6.21
N MET A 43 -23.95 -6.25 -5.68
CA MET A 43 -23.95 -7.50 -4.90
C MET A 43 -24.09 -7.22 -3.40
N SER A 44 -24.22 -8.27 -2.59
CA SER A 44 -24.14 -8.13 -1.14
C SER A 44 -22.72 -7.69 -0.71
N GLU A 45 -22.60 -7.01 0.44
CA GLU A 45 -21.31 -6.54 0.97
C GLU A 45 -20.32 -7.69 1.19
N ASP A 46 -20.82 -8.87 1.58
CA ASP A 46 -20.05 -10.11 1.75
C ASP A 46 -19.42 -10.55 0.42
N GLU A 47 -20.21 -10.54 -0.66
CA GLU A 47 -19.75 -10.91 -2.00
C GLU A 47 -18.76 -9.87 -2.54
N GLN A 48 -19.02 -8.58 -2.32
CA GLN A 48 -18.09 -7.51 -2.70
C GLN A 48 -16.74 -7.67 -1.99
N ALA A 49 -16.77 -7.99 -0.69
CA ALA A 49 -15.57 -8.26 0.10
C ALA A 49 -14.82 -9.50 -0.41
N ALA A 50 -15.53 -10.57 -0.78
CA ALA A 50 -14.93 -11.79 -1.34
C ALA A 50 -14.29 -11.54 -2.71
N VAL A 51 -14.94 -10.76 -3.59
CA VAL A 51 -14.40 -10.36 -4.88
C VAL A 51 -13.10 -9.56 -4.70
N ASN A 52 -13.09 -8.60 -3.76
CA ASN A 52 -11.87 -7.82 -3.49
C ASN A 52 -10.72 -8.70 -2.98
N ASP A 53 -11.01 -9.61 -2.04
CA ASP A 53 -10.01 -10.53 -1.50
C ASP A 53 -9.45 -11.48 -2.58
N SER A 54 -10.23 -11.79 -3.63
CA SER A 54 -9.79 -12.61 -4.77
C SER A 54 -8.70 -11.95 -5.62
N PHE A 55 -8.55 -10.62 -5.57
CA PHE A 55 -7.54 -9.88 -6.34
C PHE A 55 -6.13 -9.95 -5.76
N LEU A 56 -5.92 -10.69 -4.67
CA LEU A 56 -4.62 -10.88 -4.02
C LEU A 56 -3.45 -11.19 -5.00
N PRO A 57 -3.60 -12.04 -6.04
CA PRO A 57 -2.52 -12.27 -7.00
C PRO A 57 -2.10 -11.00 -7.77
N LEU A 58 -3.06 -10.15 -8.14
CA LEU A 58 -2.80 -8.88 -8.84
C LEU A 58 -2.09 -7.89 -7.92
N TYR A 59 -2.53 -7.82 -6.67
CA TYR A 59 -1.88 -7.02 -5.63
C TYR A 59 -0.43 -7.45 -5.36
N ARG A 60 -0.16 -8.76 -5.31
CA ARG A 60 1.21 -9.28 -5.20
C ARG A 60 2.07 -8.87 -6.39
N ALA A 61 1.52 -8.91 -7.60
CA ALA A 61 2.23 -8.45 -8.81
C ALA A 61 2.58 -6.95 -8.75
N ILE A 62 1.63 -6.10 -8.32
CA ILE A 62 1.87 -4.66 -8.16
C ILE A 62 3.02 -4.41 -7.17
N VAL A 63 2.98 -5.05 -5.99
CA VAL A 63 4.04 -4.88 -4.97
C VAL A 63 5.39 -5.38 -5.49
N ALA A 64 5.42 -6.49 -6.24
CA ALA A 64 6.64 -7.00 -6.84
C ALA A 64 7.24 -6.03 -7.87
N LEU A 65 6.41 -5.43 -8.74
CA LEU A 65 6.83 -4.40 -9.70
C LEU A 65 7.35 -3.14 -9.01
N ALA A 66 6.67 -2.69 -7.95
CA ALA A 66 7.09 -1.54 -7.15
C ALA A 66 8.46 -1.77 -6.51
N ARG A 67 8.65 -2.93 -5.88
CA ARG A 67 9.93 -3.31 -5.26
C ARG A 67 11.05 -3.43 -6.28
N SER A 68 10.76 -4.02 -7.45
CA SER A 68 11.70 -4.07 -8.58
C SER A 68 12.11 -2.65 -8.98
N ASN A 69 11.17 -1.73 -9.20
CA ASN A 69 11.47 -0.33 -9.55
C ASN A 69 12.34 0.41 -8.52
N LEU A 70 12.23 0.05 -7.25
CA LEU A 70 13.05 0.61 -6.18
C LEU A 70 14.43 -0.07 -6.07
N GLY A 71 14.67 -1.15 -6.82
CA GLY A 71 15.87 -1.97 -6.69
C GLY A 71 15.91 -2.76 -5.38
N LEU A 72 14.75 -2.98 -4.74
CA LEU A 72 14.69 -3.59 -3.41
C LEU A 72 14.65 -5.13 -3.46
N SER A 73 15.60 -5.75 -2.77
CA SER A 73 15.66 -7.18 -2.51
C SER A 73 14.96 -7.54 -1.18
N SER A 74 14.66 -8.83 -0.97
CA SER A 74 14.04 -9.32 0.28
C SER A 74 14.96 -9.23 1.50
N SER A 75 16.25 -8.94 1.33
CA SER A 75 17.23 -8.84 2.42
C SER A 75 17.56 -7.40 2.80
N ASP A 76 16.97 -6.40 2.13
CA ASP A 76 17.34 -5.01 2.35
C ASP A 76 16.84 -4.53 3.71
N ALA A 77 17.79 -4.20 4.59
CA ALA A 77 17.50 -3.71 5.94
C ALA A 77 17.73 -2.20 6.10
N GLN A 78 18.32 -1.55 5.09
CA GLN A 78 18.72 -0.14 5.14
C GLN A 78 17.85 0.68 4.18
N PRO A 79 17.35 1.86 4.61
CA PRO A 79 16.66 2.77 3.70
C PRO A 79 17.55 3.20 2.53
N LEU A 80 16.94 3.37 1.37
CA LEU A 80 17.58 3.91 0.17
C LEU A 80 17.98 5.38 0.37
N ALA A 81 18.84 5.88 -0.51
CA ALA A 81 19.15 7.30 -0.56
C ALA A 81 17.88 8.13 -0.83
N PRO A 82 17.73 9.31 -0.21
CA PRO A 82 16.59 10.20 -0.46
C PRO A 82 16.42 10.49 -1.96
N SER A 83 15.20 10.36 -2.48
CA SER A 83 14.90 10.66 -3.88
C SER A 83 13.62 11.48 -4.05
N PHE A 84 13.60 12.34 -5.06
CA PHE A 84 12.44 13.15 -5.45
C PHE A 84 12.08 12.92 -6.91
N ALA A 85 10.79 12.78 -7.19
CA ALA A 85 10.24 12.76 -8.54
C ALA A 85 8.94 13.59 -8.59
N LEU A 86 8.70 14.29 -9.69
CA LEU A 86 7.40 14.96 -9.92
C LEU A 86 6.34 13.97 -10.39
N ASP A 87 6.76 12.93 -11.11
CA ASP A 87 5.86 11.89 -11.60
C ASP A 87 5.44 10.94 -10.47
N MET A 88 4.17 10.56 -10.50
CA MET A 88 3.58 9.55 -9.64
C MET A 88 4.13 8.17 -10.04
N GLY A 89 4.90 7.56 -9.14
CA GLY A 89 5.66 6.33 -9.36
C GLY A 89 5.07 5.15 -8.59
N VAL A 90 5.74 4.76 -7.50
CA VAL A 90 5.43 3.56 -6.70
C VAL A 90 4.59 3.85 -5.46
N ILE A 91 4.60 5.08 -4.91
CA ILE A 91 3.97 5.36 -3.62
C ILE A 91 2.45 5.23 -3.73
N GLY A 92 1.85 5.86 -4.75
CA GLY A 92 0.41 5.78 -4.99
C GLY A 92 -0.09 4.34 -5.17
N PRO A 93 0.51 3.53 -6.06
CA PRO A 93 0.11 2.15 -6.23
C PRO A 93 0.24 1.30 -4.96
N LEU A 94 1.33 1.44 -4.21
CA LEU A 94 1.52 0.73 -2.94
C LEU A 94 0.43 1.11 -1.92
N TYR A 95 0.09 2.39 -1.85
CA TYR A 95 -0.98 2.88 -0.99
C TYR A 95 -2.34 2.28 -1.33
N GLU A 96 -2.74 2.32 -2.61
CA GLU A 96 -4.02 1.75 -3.05
C GLU A 96 -4.10 0.25 -2.77
N VAL A 97 -3.01 -0.49 -3.04
CA VAL A 97 -2.97 -1.93 -2.70
C VAL A 97 -3.14 -2.15 -1.21
N ALA A 98 -2.45 -1.38 -0.35
CA ALA A 98 -2.55 -1.56 1.09
C ALA A 98 -3.94 -1.25 1.65
N ARG A 99 -4.67 -0.35 1.00
CA ARG A 99 -6.05 0.01 1.34
C ARG A 99 -7.05 -1.07 0.89
N HIS A 100 -6.89 -1.62 -0.31
CA HIS A 100 -7.82 -2.62 -0.84
C HIS A 100 -7.51 -4.04 -0.34
N CYS A 101 -6.23 -4.41 -0.28
CA CYS A 101 -5.83 -5.75 0.15
C CYS A 101 -5.86 -5.89 1.67
N ARG A 102 -6.61 -6.89 2.18
CA ARG A 102 -6.64 -7.24 3.61
C ARG A 102 -5.67 -8.36 3.99
N ASP A 103 -4.77 -8.77 3.08
CA ASP A 103 -3.74 -9.78 3.39
C ASP A 103 -2.71 -9.20 4.38
N PRO A 104 -2.61 -9.74 5.61
CA PRO A 104 -1.76 -9.17 6.64
C PRO A 104 -0.28 -9.15 6.25
N GLY A 105 0.19 -10.18 5.54
CA GLY A 105 1.57 -10.29 5.07
C GLY A 105 1.91 -9.25 4.00
N LEU A 106 1.05 -9.09 3.00
CA LEU A 106 1.28 -8.11 1.93
C LEU A 106 1.24 -6.68 2.46
N ARG A 107 0.30 -6.34 3.35
CA ARG A 107 0.23 -5.00 3.95
C ARG A 107 1.48 -4.64 4.75
N ARG A 108 1.98 -5.57 5.57
CA ARG A 108 3.23 -5.38 6.33
C ARG A 108 4.45 -5.24 5.40
N ASN A 109 4.48 -5.98 4.29
CA ASN A 109 5.51 -5.82 3.25
C ASN A 109 5.43 -4.43 2.58
N ILE A 110 4.23 -3.93 2.30
CA ILE A 110 4.06 -2.58 1.73
C ILE A 110 4.58 -1.51 2.70
N VAL A 111 4.21 -1.56 3.98
CA VAL A 111 4.72 -0.63 5.01
C VAL A 111 6.24 -0.65 5.04
N HIS A 112 6.84 -1.84 5.05
CA HIS A 112 8.29 -1.99 5.04
C HIS A 112 8.92 -1.41 3.76
N THR A 113 8.34 -1.69 2.60
CA THR A 113 8.78 -1.17 1.29
C THR A 113 8.73 0.36 1.25
N LEU A 114 7.65 0.96 1.74
CA LEU A 114 7.50 2.43 1.82
C LEU A 114 8.57 3.04 2.74
N LYS A 115 8.78 2.46 3.93
CA LYS A 115 9.83 2.93 4.87
C LYS A 115 11.24 2.85 4.28
N LEU A 116 11.55 1.80 3.51
CA LEU A 116 12.85 1.65 2.87
C LEU A 116 13.03 2.59 1.68
N SER A 117 11.96 2.97 0.99
CA SER A 117 12.06 3.70 -0.28
C SER A 117 12.65 5.11 -0.17
N ASN A 118 12.53 5.77 0.99
CA ASN A 118 13.03 7.13 1.27
C ASN A 118 12.75 8.12 0.11
N ARG A 119 11.51 8.08 -0.39
CA ARG A 119 11.10 8.70 -1.65
C ARG A 119 10.00 9.74 -1.46
N GLN A 120 10.05 10.79 -2.29
CA GLN A 120 9.02 11.81 -2.46
C GLN A 120 8.55 11.82 -3.93
N GLU A 121 7.24 11.65 -4.16
CA GLU A 121 6.60 11.69 -5.48
C GLU A 121 5.55 12.80 -5.51
N GLY A 122 5.94 13.98 -6.00
CA GLY A 122 5.10 15.18 -5.92
C GLY A 122 4.74 15.50 -4.47
N LEU A 123 3.47 15.34 -4.11
CA LEU A 123 2.95 15.52 -2.75
C LEU A 123 3.00 14.24 -1.89
N LEU A 124 3.32 13.09 -2.48
CA LEU A 124 3.36 11.82 -1.77
C LEU A 124 4.72 11.62 -1.12
N ASN A 125 4.76 11.55 0.21
CA ASN A 125 5.96 11.16 0.95
C ASN A 125 5.86 9.71 1.40
N SER A 126 6.87 8.90 1.08
CA SER A 126 6.88 7.46 1.40
C SER A 126 6.76 7.16 2.90
N SER A 127 7.44 7.92 3.77
CA SER A 127 7.36 7.73 5.22
C SER A 127 5.99 8.10 5.77
N THR A 128 5.40 9.21 5.30
CA THR A 128 4.03 9.60 5.64
C THR A 128 3.02 8.54 5.20
N TYR A 129 3.15 8.04 3.98
CA TYR A 129 2.27 7.00 3.46
C TYR A 129 2.45 5.65 4.18
N ALA A 130 3.66 5.32 4.66
CA ALA A 130 3.85 4.19 5.55
C ALA A 130 3.03 4.34 6.84
N LYS A 131 3.01 5.53 7.45
CA LYS A 131 2.21 5.84 8.65
C LYS A 131 0.71 5.81 8.40
N ILE A 132 0.26 6.29 7.25
CA ILE A 132 -1.14 6.18 6.83
C ILE A 132 -1.54 4.71 6.74
N VAL A 133 -0.72 3.89 6.06
CA VAL A 133 -1.00 2.46 5.93
C VAL A 133 -0.98 1.74 7.28
N GLU A 134 -0.01 2.03 8.15
CA GLU A 134 -0.01 1.52 9.54
C GLU A 134 -1.32 1.87 10.26
N THR A 135 -1.78 3.11 10.12
CA THR A 135 -3.03 3.57 10.74
C THR A 135 -4.25 2.83 10.18
N ILE A 136 -4.31 2.57 8.88
CA ILE A 136 -5.37 1.77 8.25
C ILE A 136 -5.37 0.34 8.80
N ILE A 137 -4.20 -0.30 8.86
CA ILE A 137 -4.05 -1.65 9.43
C ILE A 137 -4.53 -1.67 10.87
N GLU A 138 -4.09 -0.71 11.68
CA GLU A 138 -4.51 -0.59 13.09
C GLU A 138 -6.02 -0.41 13.23
N ILE A 139 -6.66 0.41 12.38
CA ILE A 139 -8.12 0.58 12.39
C ILE A 139 -8.82 -0.76 12.12
N GLU A 140 -8.47 -1.44 11.04
CA GLU A 140 -9.16 -2.67 10.63
C GLU A 140 -8.86 -3.86 11.56
N GLU A 141 -7.62 -3.96 12.07
CA GLU A 141 -7.17 -5.04 12.96
C GLU A 141 -7.41 -4.72 14.46
N THR A 142 -8.10 -3.63 14.81
CA THR A 142 -8.33 -3.24 16.21
C THR A 142 -9.04 -4.35 16.99
N GLY A 143 -8.41 -4.77 18.10
CA GLY A 143 -8.95 -5.81 18.99
C GLY A 143 -8.72 -7.24 18.52
N LEU A 144 -7.99 -7.45 17.42
CA LEU A 144 -7.58 -8.77 16.94
C LEU A 144 -6.18 -9.10 17.47
N THR A 145 -5.98 -10.32 17.96
CA THR A 145 -4.69 -10.76 18.53
C THR A 145 -3.75 -11.37 17.49
N GLU A 146 -4.26 -12.11 16.53
CA GLU A 146 -3.46 -12.76 15.49
C GLU A 146 -4.23 -12.77 14.16
N VAL A 147 -3.79 -11.96 13.19
CA VAL A 147 -4.40 -11.86 11.85
C VAL A 147 -3.49 -12.59 10.87
N LYS A 148 -3.94 -13.74 10.35
CA LYS A 148 -3.19 -14.60 9.40
C LYS A 148 -3.68 -14.46 7.98
N SER A 149 -4.95 -14.14 7.80
CA SER A 149 -5.62 -14.02 6.50
C SER A 149 -6.57 -12.82 6.49
N SER A 150 -6.99 -12.40 5.29
CA SER A 150 -8.03 -11.38 5.12
C SER A 150 -9.35 -11.77 5.78
N GLN A 151 -9.64 -13.08 5.87
CA GLN A 151 -10.85 -13.63 6.49
C GLN A 151 -10.93 -13.37 7.99
N ASP A 152 -9.79 -13.16 8.67
CA ASP A 152 -9.75 -12.87 10.10
C ASP A 152 -10.24 -11.44 10.41
N ILE A 153 -10.31 -10.57 9.39
CA ILE A 153 -10.76 -9.18 9.51
C ILE A 153 -12.26 -9.12 9.23
N PRO A 154 -13.11 -8.90 10.26
CA PRO A 154 -14.56 -8.91 10.09
C PRO A 154 -15.01 -7.73 9.24
N LEU A 155 -16.08 -7.92 8.46
CA LEU A 155 -16.58 -6.92 7.51
C LEU A 155 -16.87 -5.57 8.15
N ARG A 156 -17.44 -5.55 9.37
CA ARG A 156 -17.68 -4.34 10.16
C ARG A 156 -16.44 -3.52 10.52
N SER A 157 -15.26 -4.13 10.48
CA SER A 157 -13.99 -3.44 10.71
C SER A 157 -13.31 -3.00 9.40
N ARG A 158 -13.70 -3.57 8.26
CA ARG A 158 -13.11 -3.24 6.96
C ARG A 158 -13.50 -1.83 6.55
N ILE A 159 -12.57 -1.05 6.03
CA ILE A 159 -12.84 0.32 5.57
C ILE A 159 -13.43 0.29 4.15
N SER A 160 -14.57 0.93 3.93
CA SER A 160 -15.20 1.08 2.60
C SER A 160 -14.76 2.36 1.92
N GLN A 161 -15.07 3.50 2.55
CA GLN A 161 -14.76 4.85 2.09
C GLN A 161 -13.72 5.47 3.00
N HIS A 162 -12.85 6.29 2.41
CA HIS A 162 -11.89 7.08 3.17
C HIS A 162 -11.54 8.38 2.46
N CYS A 163 -11.02 9.34 3.20
CA CYS A 163 -10.46 10.58 2.69
C CYS A 163 -9.27 10.99 3.57
N LEU A 164 -8.18 11.40 2.94
CA LEU A 164 -7.01 11.94 3.62
C LEU A 164 -7.09 13.46 3.65
N SER A 165 -6.91 14.03 4.84
CA SER A 165 -6.81 15.48 5.04
C SER A 165 -5.42 15.83 5.56
N PHE A 166 -4.77 16.76 4.87
CA PHE A 166 -3.44 17.26 5.22
C PHE A 166 -3.57 18.73 5.61
N ASP A 167 -3.58 19.01 6.92
CA ASP A 167 -3.56 20.38 7.44
C ASP A 167 -2.10 20.86 7.56
N LEU A 168 -1.71 21.72 6.63
CA LEU A 168 -0.36 22.28 6.55
C LEU A 168 -0.09 23.35 7.63
N GLN A 169 -1.13 23.97 8.20
CA GLN A 169 -0.95 24.99 9.23
C GLN A 169 -0.71 24.34 10.59
N ARG A 170 -1.44 23.26 10.87
CA ARG A 170 -1.35 22.52 12.13
C ARG A 170 -0.39 21.35 12.07
N PHE A 171 0.23 21.11 10.91
CA PHE A 171 1.03 19.91 10.64
C PHE A 171 0.28 18.63 11.04
N LYS A 172 -1.02 18.57 10.77
CA LYS A 172 -1.88 17.47 11.18
C LYS A 172 -2.32 16.67 9.98
N HIS A 173 -2.24 15.35 10.08
CA HIS A 173 -2.72 14.43 9.05
C HIS A 173 -3.88 13.64 9.65
N THR A 174 -5.01 13.59 8.95
CA THR A 174 -6.21 12.89 9.43
C THR A 174 -6.74 11.97 8.34
N ILE A 175 -7.02 10.72 8.70
CA ILE A 175 -7.81 9.81 7.90
C ILE A 175 -9.26 9.85 8.39
N SER A 176 -10.16 10.23 7.49
CA SER A 176 -11.60 10.11 7.68
C SER A 176 -12.04 8.83 6.99
N TYR A 177 -12.79 7.94 7.65
CA TYR A 177 -13.17 6.65 7.09
C TYR A 177 -14.58 6.21 7.48
N LYS A 178 -15.14 5.28 6.70
CA LYS A 178 -16.37 4.57 7.02
C LYS A 178 -16.12 3.07 7.04
N PRO A 179 -16.69 2.34 8.02
CA PRO A 179 -16.70 0.89 7.96
C PRO A 179 -17.52 0.41 6.76
N LEU A 180 -17.26 -0.81 6.31
CA LEU A 180 -18.00 -1.46 5.24
C LEU A 180 -19.42 -1.77 5.70
N PHE A 181 -19.55 -2.27 6.93
CA PHE A 181 -20.85 -2.55 7.54
C PHE A 181 -21.17 -1.49 8.60
N GLY A 182 -22.30 -0.79 8.44
CA GLY A 182 -22.85 0.16 9.42
C GLY A 182 -23.46 1.41 8.79
N ASP A 183 -24.74 1.68 9.11
CA ASP A 183 -25.56 2.77 8.56
C ASP A 183 -25.18 4.19 9.04
N SER A 184 -24.03 4.38 9.70
CA SER A 184 -23.62 5.70 10.12
C SER A 184 -23.23 6.55 8.90
N ASN A 185 -24.05 7.56 8.60
CA ASN A 185 -23.75 8.51 7.53
C ASN A 185 -22.51 9.39 7.82
N GLU A 186 -22.02 9.38 9.06
CA GLU A 186 -20.87 10.15 9.52
C GLU A 186 -19.55 9.41 9.26
N PHE A 187 -18.49 10.18 8.98
CA PHE A 187 -17.14 9.66 8.90
C PHE A 187 -16.53 9.57 10.30
N LEU A 188 -15.86 8.45 10.58
CA LEU A 188 -14.97 8.35 11.73
C LEU A 188 -13.64 9.02 11.39
N HIS A 189 -13.03 9.69 12.36
CA HIS A 189 -11.78 10.43 12.16
C HIS A 189 -10.68 9.85 13.02
N ARG A 190 -9.50 9.62 12.43
CA ARG A 190 -8.29 9.22 13.16
C ARG A 190 -7.12 10.08 12.72
N GLU A 191 -6.41 10.62 13.71
CA GLU A 191 -5.17 11.35 13.48
C GLU A 191 -4.06 10.36 13.13
N ILE A 192 -3.29 10.70 12.09
CA ILE A 192 -2.13 9.94 11.66
C ILE A 192 -0.91 10.54 12.37
N PRO A 193 -0.15 9.74 13.13
CA PRO A 193 1.05 10.23 13.79
C PRO A 193 2.08 10.67 12.74
N LEU A 194 2.62 11.87 12.91
CA LEU A 194 3.73 12.34 12.07
C LEU A 194 4.99 11.52 12.35
N PRO A 195 5.83 11.28 11.32
CA PRO A 195 7.13 10.62 11.48
C PRO A 195 8.12 11.44 12.29
#